data_AF-A0A2N9VZU1-F1
#
_entry.id   AF-A0A2N9VZU1-F1
#
_cell.length_a   1.000
_cell.length_b   1.000
_cell.length_c   1.000
_cell.angle_alpha   90.00
_cell.angle_beta   90.00
_cell.angle_gamma   90.00
#
_symmetry.space_group_name_H-M   'P 1'
#
loop_
_entity.id
_entity.type
_entity.pdbx_description
1 polymer ?
#
loop_
_entity_poly.entity_id
_entity_poly.type
_entity_poly.pdbx_seq_one_letter_code
_entity_poly.pdbx_strand_id
1 'polypeptide(L)'
;MSIDWIPRLRGHADLVKRLVEEVPQALDRPGLSLEHAKRLRAVIQKGQRDFDEVLELMNEQDVDETYRNAADNLAKIWSHLVDAAADKIQMLEDEVSAETDHGGELTGTG
;
A
#
# COMPACT_ATOMS: atom_id res chain seq x y z
N MET A 1 21.10 -25.67 -6.76
CA MET A 1 19.64 -25.85 -6.86
C MET A 1 19.09 -24.64 -7.59
N SER A 2 18.33 -24.83 -8.65
CA SER A 2 17.64 -23.73 -9.34
C SER A 2 16.52 -23.22 -8.45
N ILE A 3 16.37 -21.90 -8.31
CA ILE A 3 15.25 -21.32 -7.57
C ILE A 3 13.98 -21.49 -8.41
N ASP A 4 12.94 -22.09 -7.81
CA ASP A 4 11.61 -22.13 -8.40
C ASP A 4 10.91 -20.77 -8.21
N TRP A 5 10.92 -19.96 -9.26
CA TRP A 5 10.34 -18.61 -9.26
C TRP A 5 8.81 -18.62 -9.33
N ILE A 6 8.21 -19.62 -9.99
CA ILE A 6 6.76 -19.75 -10.15
C ILE A 6 6.00 -19.72 -8.81
N PRO A 7 6.30 -20.58 -7.81
CA PRO A 7 5.56 -20.56 -6.55
C PRO A 7 5.76 -19.27 -5.75
N ARG A 8 6.94 -18.63 -5.85
CA ARG A 8 7.20 -17.33 -5.23
C ARG A 8 6.34 -16.23 -5.85
N LEU A 9 6.44 -16.03 -7.17
CA LEU A 9 5.68 -15.00 -7.87
C LEU A 9 4.17 -15.22 -7.72
N ARG A 10 3.73 -16.48 -7.75
CA ARG A 10 2.32 -16.84 -7.50
C ARG A 10 1.86 -16.45 -6.09
N GLY A 11 2.67 -16.72 -5.07
CA GLY A 11 2.36 -16.33 -3.70
C GLY A 11 2.16 -14.83 -3.53
N HIS A 12 3.05 -14.02 -4.14
CA HIS A 12 2.90 -12.56 -4.14
C HIS A 12 1.72 -12.10 -4.99
N ALA A 13 1.46 -12.73 -6.14
CA ALA A 13 0.30 -12.42 -6.98
C ALA A 13 -1.03 -12.67 -6.25
N ASP A 14 -1.16 -13.81 -5.55
CA ASP A 14 -2.33 -14.13 -4.73
C ASP A 14 -2.50 -13.13 -3.58
N LEU A 15 -1.40 -12.71 -2.93
CA LEU A 15 -1.43 -11.71 -1.86
C LEU A 15 -1.87 -10.34 -2.39
N VAL A 16 -1.23 -9.86 -3.46
CA VAL A 16 -1.56 -8.59 -4.11
C VAL A 16 -3.01 -8.57 -4.56
N LYS A 17 -3.49 -9.67 -5.15
CA LYS A 17 -4.88 -9.77 -5.60
C LYS A 17 -5.85 -9.54 -4.44
N ARG A 18 -5.63 -10.20 -3.30
CA ARG A 18 -6.44 -9.98 -2.10
C ARG A 18 -6.36 -8.53 -1.61
N LEU A 19 -5.16 -7.96 -1.57
CA LEU A 19 -4.99 -6.57 -1.15
C LEU A 19 -5.70 -5.58 -2.09
N VAL A 20 -5.68 -5.80 -3.40
CA VAL A 20 -6.42 -4.96 -4.36
C VAL A 20 -7.93 -5.04 -4.14
N GLU A 21 -8.46 -6.18 -3.67
CA GLU A 21 -9.88 -6.34 -3.35
C GLU A 21 -10.23 -5.76 -1.97
N GLU A 22 -9.37 -5.96 -0.97
CA GLU A 22 -9.63 -5.60 0.43
C GLU A 22 -9.26 -4.16 0.77
N VAL A 23 -8.17 -3.62 0.22
CA VAL A 23 -7.66 -2.28 0.54
C VAL A 23 -8.67 -1.19 0.18
N PRO A 24 -9.23 -1.13 -1.05
CA PRO A 24 -10.23 -0.11 -1.38
C PRO A 24 -11.46 -0.19 -0.48
N GLN A 25 -11.94 -1.41 -0.18
CA GLN A 25 -13.09 -1.61 0.70
C GLN A 25 -12.80 -1.18 2.15
N ALA A 26 -11.58 -1.44 2.63
CA ALA A 26 -11.17 -1.00 3.95
C ALA A 26 -11.00 0.52 4.01
N LEU A 27 -10.49 1.14 2.94
CA LEU A 27 -10.32 2.59 2.83
C LEU A 27 -11.65 3.34 2.64
N ASP A 28 -12.65 2.72 2.03
CA ASP A 28 -13.97 3.32 1.80
C ASP A 28 -14.91 3.21 3.01
N ARG A 29 -14.52 2.47 4.06
CA ARG A 29 -15.37 2.32 5.25
C ARG A 29 -15.68 3.67 5.91
N PRO A 30 -16.97 4.02 6.08
CA PRO A 30 -17.34 5.22 6.82
C PRO A 30 -16.88 5.08 8.28
N GLY A 31 -16.16 6.09 8.78
CA GLY A 31 -15.57 6.07 10.12
C GLY A 31 -14.22 5.35 10.22
N LEU A 32 -13.54 5.10 9.10
CA LEU A 32 -12.14 4.68 9.12
C LEU A 32 -11.29 5.72 9.86
N SER A 33 -10.70 5.35 10.98
CA SER A 33 -9.77 6.24 11.68
C SER A 33 -8.43 6.33 10.96
N LEU A 34 -7.77 7.48 11.08
CA LEU A 34 -6.43 7.71 10.58
C LEU A 34 -5.43 6.61 11.01
N GLU A 35 -5.53 6.17 12.27
CA GLU A 35 -4.72 5.08 12.81
C GLU A 35 -4.94 3.73 12.09
N HIS A 36 -6.19 3.43 11.68
CA HIS A 36 -6.47 2.23 10.91
C HIS A 36 -5.91 2.32 9.49
N ALA A 37 -6.04 3.49 8.83
CA ALA A 37 -5.46 3.72 7.52
C ALA A 37 -3.92 3.60 7.56
N LYS A 38 -3.27 4.18 8.58
CA LYS A 38 -1.81 4.06 8.82
C LYS A 38 -1.38 2.60 9.04
N ARG A 39 -2.13 1.83 9.83
CA ARG A 39 -1.89 0.38 10.01
C ARG A 39 -2.00 -0.40 8.71
N LEU A 40 -3.03 -0.12 7.90
CA LEU A 40 -3.20 -0.77 6.60
C LEU A 40 -2.03 -0.48 5.66
N ARG A 41 -1.62 0.80 5.57
CA ARG A 41 -0.45 1.21 4.78
C ARG A 41 0.82 0.50 5.24
N ALA A 42 1.03 0.36 6.55
CA ALA A 42 2.21 -0.33 7.09
C ALA A 42 2.27 -1.82 6.67
N VAL A 43 1.12 -2.50 6.59
CA VAL A 43 1.03 -3.88 6.10
C VAL A 43 1.38 -3.95 4.61
N ILE A 44 0.83 -3.05 3.79
CA ILE A 44 1.12 -3.00 2.35
C ILE A 44 2.60 -2.71 2.11
N GLN A 45 3.18 -1.72 2.80
CA GLN A 45 4.60 -1.37 2.70
C GLN A 45 5.52 -2.52 3.13
N LYS A 46 5.10 -3.30 4.13
CA LYS A 46 5.84 -4.51 4.50
C LYS A 46 5.84 -5.50 3.33
N GLY A 47 4.67 -5.81 2.78
CA GLY A 47 4.55 -6.73 1.63
C GLY A 47 5.30 -6.27 0.38
N GLN A 48 5.35 -4.96 0.13
CA GLN A 48 6.17 -4.38 -0.94
C GLN A 48 7.67 -4.62 -0.68
N ARG A 49 8.18 -4.32 0.53
CA ARG A 49 9.59 -4.56 0.86
C ARG A 49 10.00 -6.03 0.75
N ASP A 50 9.15 -6.94 1.27
CA ASP A 50 9.35 -8.38 1.11
C ASP A 50 9.41 -8.78 -0.39
N PHE A 51 8.69 -8.07 -1.27
CA PHE A 51 8.72 -8.30 -2.71
C PHE A 51 9.93 -7.64 -3.40
N ASP A 52 10.38 -6.48 -2.94
CA ASP A 52 11.62 -5.85 -3.41
C ASP A 52 12.82 -6.78 -3.20
N GLU A 53 12.90 -7.48 -2.06
CA GLU A 53 13.94 -8.49 -1.82
C GLU A 53 13.89 -9.62 -2.87
N VAL A 54 12.68 -10.02 -3.32
CA VAL A 54 12.52 -10.99 -4.41
C VAL A 54 13.03 -10.43 -5.73
N LEU A 55 12.77 -9.15 -6.03
CA LEU A 55 13.27 -8.48 -7.23
C LEU A 55 14.80 -8.37 -7.22
N GLU A 56 15.40 -8.02 -6.09
CA GLU A 56 16.85 -7.98 -5.91
C GLU A 56 17.47 -9.35 -6.18
N LEU A 57 16.91 -10.41 -5.59
CA LEU A 57 17.35 -11.80 -5.84
C LEU A 57 17.19 -12.20 -7.32
N MET A 58 16.15 -11.72 -8.01
CA MET A 58 15.97 -11.97 -9.45
C MET A 58 16.92 -11.17 -10.33
N ASN A 59 17.47 -10.06 -9.83
CA ASN A 59 18.44 -9.24 -10.55
C ASN A 59 19.85 -9.82 -10.42
N GLU A 60 20.18 -10.41 -9.26
CA GLU A 60 21.43 -11.13 -9.02
C GLU A 60 21.52 -12.46 -9.79
N GLN A 61 20.39 -12.98 -10.24
CA GLN A 61 20.29 -14.24 -10.98
C GLN A 61 19.94 -14.00 -12.45
N ASP A 62 20.40 -14.90 -13.32
CA ASP A 62 19.99 -14.93 -14.73
C ASP A 62 18.58 -15.53 -14.83
N VAL A 63 17.57 -14.69 -14.56
CA VAL A 63 16.16 -15.08 -14.58
C VAL A 63 15.56 -14.75 -15.95
N ASP A 64 14.76 -15.69 -16.47
CA ASP A 64 14.03 -15.51 -17.73
C ASP A 64 13.21 -14.21 -17.74
N GLU A 65 13.22 -13.53 -18.88
CA GLU A 65 12.56 -12.24 -19.09
C GLU A 65 11.05 -12.32 -18.77
N THR A 66 10.41 -13.47 -19.01
CA THR A 66 9.00 -13.69 -18.71
C THR A 66 8.72 -13.52 -17.21
N TYR A 67 9.58 -14.09 -16.36
CA TYR A 67 9.44 -13.97 -14.92
C TYR A 67 9.77 -12.56 -14.44
N ARG A 68 10.80 -11.92 -15.01
CA ARG A 68 11.10 -10.51 -14.71
C ARG A 68 9.94 -9.59 -15.05
N ASN A 69 9.33 -9.74 -16.22
CA ASN A 69 8.16 -8.96 -16.63
C ASN A 69 6.96 -9.19 -15.70
N ALA A 70 6.73 -10.43 -15.28
CA ALA A 70 5.67 -10.72 -14.30
C ALA A 70 5.96 -10.04 -12.95
N ALA A 71 7.21 -10.06 -12.51
CA ALA A 71 7.62 -9.46 -11.25
C ALA A 71 7.54 -7.92 -11.28
N ASP A 72 7.97 -7.29 -12.37
CA ASP A 72 7.85 -5.85 -12.60
C ASP A 72 6.39 -5.38 -12.59
N ASN A 73 5.49 -6.15 -13.22
CA ASN A 73 4.06 -5.87 -13.17
C ASN A 73 3.50 -5.97 -11.75
N LEU A 74 3.92 -6.95 -10.95
CA LEU A 74 3.55 -7.04 -9.55
C LEU A 74 4.09 -5.86 -8.72
N ALA A 75 5.32 -5.42 -8.99
CA ALA A 75 5.94 -4.28 -8.33
C ALA A 75 5.13 -2.99 -8.56
N LYS A 76 4.66 -2.77 -9.80
CA LYS A 76 3.77 -1.66 -10.14
C LYS A 76 2.48 -1.69 -9.33
N ILE A 77 1.85 -2.86 -9.19
CA ILE A 77 0.61 -2.99 -8.41
C ILE A 77 0.87 -2.69 -6.93
N TRP A 78 1.99 -3.16 -6.37
CA TRP A 78 2.39 -2.81 -5.00
C TRP A 78 2.54 -1.30 -4.81
N SER A 79 3.21 -0.62 -5.73
CA SER A 79 3.33 0.84 -5.69
C SER A 79 1.97 1.51 -5.68
N HIS A 80 1.08 1.13 -6.60
CA HIS A 80 -0.28 1.67 -6.67
C HIS A 80 -1.07 1.48 -5.37
N LEU A 81 -0.92 0.34 -4.69
CA LEU A 81 -1.57 0.10 -3.39
C LEU A 81 -1.03 1.02 -2.30
N VAL A 82 0.29 1.26 -2.28
CA VAL A 82 0.92 2.17 -1.31
C VAL A 82 0.49 3.61 -1.55
N ASP A 83 0.46 4.04 -2.81
CA ASP A 83 0.00 5.37 -3.22
C ASP A 83 -1.46 5.58 -2.83
N ALA A 84 -2.35 4.65 -3.18
CA ALA A 84 -3.77 4.73 -2.81
C ALA A 84 -3.99 4.82 -1.28
N ALA A 85 -3.21 4.07 -0.50
CA ALA A 85 -3.26 4.15 0.96
C ALA A 85 -2.70 5.48 1.49
N ALA A 86 -1.66 6.03 0.86
CA ALA A 86 -1.08 7.31 1.22
C ALA A 86 -2.03 8.47 0.92
N ASP A 87 -2.65 8.49 -0.26
CA ASP A 87 -3.69 9.45 -0.63
C ASP A 87 -4.83 9.47 0.40
N LYS A 88 -5.33 8.29 0.79
CA LYS A 88 -6.42 8.23 1.79
C LYS A 88 -5.99 8.73 3.16
N ILE A 89 -4.77 8.44 3.60
CA ILE A 89 -4.22 8.97 4.86
C ILE A 89 -4.14 10.50 4.79
N GLN A 90 -3.66 11.05 3.68
CA GLN A 90 -3.56 12.49 3.49
C GLN A 90 -4.94 13.17 3.54
N MET A 91 -5.95 12.57 2.92
CA MET A 91 -7.34 13.06 3.00
C MET A 91 -7.85 13.09 4.44
N LEU A 92 -7.63 12.01 5.20
CA LEU A 92 -8.04 11.92 6.61
C LEU A 92 -7.28 12.94 7.50
N GLU A 93 -6.00 13.20 7.21
CA GLU A 93 -5.22 14.21 7.94
C GLU A 93 -5.72 15.63 7.66
N ASP A 94 -6.16 15.91 6.44
CA ASP A 94 -6.75 17.19 6.04
C ASP A 94 -8.12 17.40 6.71
N GLU A 95 -8.98 16.38 6.73
CA GLU A 95 -10.28 16.41 7.41
C GLU A 95 -10.13 16.72 8.91
N VAL A 96 -9.21 16.04 9.60
CA VAL A 96 -8.94 16.26 11.04
C VAL A 96 -8.40 17.68 11.30
N SER A 97 -7.58 18.21 10.38
CA SER A 97 -7.00 19.54 10.49
C SER A 97 -8.04 20.65 10.25
N ALA A 98 -8.96 20.44 9.30
CA ALA A 98 -10.06 21.37 9.02
C ALA A 98 -11.07 21.46 10.18
N GLU A 99 -11.33 20.35 10.88
CA GLU A 99 -12.20 20.34 12.07
C GLU A 99 -11.59 21.09 13.28
N THR A 100 -10.25 21.17 13.36
CA THR A 100 -9.57 21.85 14.48
C THR A 100 -9.41 23.36 14.29
N ASP A 101 -9.51 23.86 13.05
CA ASP A 101 -9.38 25.30 12.74
C ASP A 101 -10.68 26.10 13.00
N HIS A 102 -11.85 25.44 13.03
CA HIS A 102 -13.16 26.10 13.17
C HIS A 102 -13.61 26.35 14.63
N GLY A 103 -12.77 26.10 15.64
CA GLY A 103 -13.09 26.29 17.07
C GLY A 103 -12.61 27.61 17.70
N GLY A 104 -11.99 28.49 16.92
CA GLY A 104 -11.16 29.59 17.43
C GLY A 104 -11.63 31.01 17.14
N GLU A 105 -12.92 31.28 16.91
CA GLU A 105 -13.36 32.68 16.84
C GLU A 105 -14.77 32.91 17.38
N LEU A 106 -14.92 34.02 18.13
CA LEU A 106 -16.14 34.65 18.66
C LEU A 106 -16.71 33.94 19.91
N THR A 107 -16.48 34.43 21.14
CA THR A 107 -17.01 35.71 21.62
C THR A 107 -16.13 36.35 22.70
N GLY A 108 -15.48 37.45 22.35
CA GLY A 108 -14.75 38.29 23.30
C GLY A 108 -14.84 39.74 22.86
N THR A 109 -15.95 40.40 23.16
CA THR A 109 -16.03 41.87 23.16
C THR A 109 -17.03 42.33 24.21
N GLY A 110 -16.44 42.74 25.34
CA GLY A 110 -16.61 44.06 25.99
C GLY A 110 -18.00 44.67 26.07
#